data_AF-A0A847YEK0-F1
#
_entry.id   AF-A0A847YEK0-F1
#
_cell.length_a   1.000
_cell.length_b   1.000
_cell.length_c   1.000
_cell.angle_alpha   90.00
_cell.angle_beta   90.00
_cell.angle_gamma   90.00
#
_symmetry.space_group_name_H-M   'P 1'
#
loop_
_entity.id
_entity.type
_entity.pdbx_description
1 polymer ?
#
loop_
_entity_poly.entity_id
_entity_poly.type
_entity_poly.pdbx_seq_one_letter_code
_entity_poly.pdbx_strand_id
1 'polypeptide(L)'
;MIRHVVLALYLMSAAWATLWAAEPVEFAAPGFPSSRMEADGRLVEDWGSLKLVVEGEGVNVEEATVQAVRLEEIVPAAAWSAGPGPVQVTATAYRAPVFPAGMDVLTVKLVETSGRDRRLALRLEIDPPPRVGLSTAQVDQRTILAIPLETQELLELRDWGYTIDTTPLPSWAKPEGACDPAFANIRAGMGGIPIGYRFRVAPRSQANVVLGICESHWDRPQARPLLCQVEGARPMLVDPIERWGRHQPGVLLFAASDSNGDGWITVAIKPVPGAPDRNPILNVIWVFAGDRRPNLQRVAKGQLNEQALYYVDVGGARDQPILAGQDLRFPVELPANGSKELAFYVACPGGSVVTPEMTAWTPQTLYQAAKEVWQAWPQSTVVKSAGDR
;
A
#
# COMPACT_ATOMS: atom_id res chain seq x y z
N MET A 1 51.56 -75.43 -9.26
CA MET A 1 50.51 -75.07 -10.24
C MET A 1 49.46 -74.25 -9.48
N ILE A 2 49.56 -72.92 -9.50
CA ILE A 2 48.81 -71.97 -10.37
C ILE A 2 47.35 -71.77 -9.88
N ARG A 3 47.10 -70.72 -9.07
CA ARG A 3 46.37 -69.43 -9.33
C ARG A 3 44.84 -69.52 -9.17
N HIS A 4 44.21 -68.92 -8.15
CA HIS A 4 43.78 -67.50 -7.99
C HIS A 4 42.73 -67.01 -9.02
N VAL A 5 41.49 -66.82 -8.57
CA VAL A 5 40.42 -65.98 -9.16
C VAL A 5 39.61 -65.43 -7.97
N VAL A 6 39.95 -64.26 -7.40
CA VAL A 6 39.47 -62.89 -7.69
C VAL A 6 37.95 -62.72 -7.59
N LEU A 7 37.53 -62.21 -6.42
CA LEU A 7 36.18 -61.71 -6.11
C LEU A 7 36.14 -60.22 -6.47
N ALA A 8 35.28 -59.82 -7.41
CA ALA A 8 35.08 -58.42 -7.78
C ALA A 8 33.96 -57.81 -6.93
N LEU A 9 34.31 -56.89 -6.04
CA LEU A 9 33.38 -56.06 -5.28
C LEU A 9 33.06 -54.79 -6.10
N TYR A 10 31.81 -54.62 -6.52
CA TYR A 10 31.31 -53.35 -7.06
C TYR A 10 30.96 -52.41 -5.90
N LEU A 11 31.77 -51.36 -5.71
CA LEU A 11 31.45 -50.22 -4.87
C LEU A 11 30.62 -49.23 -5.70
N MET A 12 29.30 -49.20 -5.50
CA MET A 12 28.47 -48.07 -5.91
C MET A 12 28.60 -46.95 -4.87
N SER A 13 29.36 -45.92 -5.20
CA SER A 13 29.37 -44.66 -4.47
C SER A 13 28.11 -43.86 -4.85
N ALA A 14 27.07 -43.94 -4.02
CA ALA A 14 25.95 -43.01 -4.07
C ALA A 14 26.42 -41.65 -3.51
N ALA A 15 26.71 -40.70 -4.40
CA ALA A 15 26.92 -39.31 -4.03
C ALA A 15 25.57 -38.72 -3.61
N TRP A 16 25.28 -38.73 -2.32
CA TRP A 16 24.21 -37.92 -1.76
C TRP A 16 24.67 -36.47 -1.78
N ALA A 17 24.25 -35.72 -2.80
CA ALA A 17 24.27 -34.26 -2.75
C ALA A 17 23.30 -33.85 -1.64
N THR A 18 23.84 -33.51 -0.47
CA THR A 18 23.09 -32.78 0.54
C THR A 18 22.77 -31.42 -0.06
N LEU A 19 21.52 -31.21 -0.47
CA LEU A 19 20.99 -29.87 -0.69
C LEU A 19 21.08 -29.16 0.66
N TRP A 20 22.09 -28.29 0.81
CA TRP A 20 22.11 -27.31 1.88
C TRP A 20 20.94 -26.37 1.60
N ALA A 21 19.85 -26.53 2.35
CA ALA A 21 18.80 -25.52 2.38
C ALA A 21 19.45 -24.22 2.85
N ALA A 22 19.30 -23.15 2.06
CA ALA A 22 19.81 -21.84 2.46
C ALA A 22 19.19 -21.45 3.82
N GLU A 23 20.01 -20.99 4.76
CA GLU A 23 19.50 -20.62 6.09
C GLU A 23 18.75 -19.29 6.02
N PRO A 24 17.66 -19.12 6.81
CA PRO A 24 17.01 -17.83 6.95
C PRO A 24 17.97 -16.77 7.49
N VAL A 25 17.81 -15.53 7.05
CA VAL A 25 18.64 -14.40 7.47
C VAL A 25 17.85 -13.45 8.33
N GLU A 26 18.36 -13.17 9.53
CA GLU A 26 17.81 -12.16 10.42
C GLU A 26 18.52 -10.82 10.26
N PHE A 27 17.76 -9.73 10.42
CA PHE A 27 18.29 -8.37 10.44
C PHE A 27 17.49 -7.51 11.43
N ALA A 28 18.12 -6.48 11.99
CA ALA A 28 17.51 -5.61 12.99
C ALA A 28 18.10 -4.20 12.94
N ALA A 29 17.51 -3.30 13.71
CA ALA A 29 18.15 -2.07 14.14
C ALA A 29 18.31 -2.11 15.67
N PRO A 30 19.29 -1.39 16.23
CA PRO A 30 19.52 -1.43 17.66
C PRO A 30 18.30 -1.04 18.49
N GLY A 31 18.00 -1.84 19.52
CA GLY A 31 16.84 -1.61 20.39
C GLY A 31 15.51 -2.12 19.84
N PHE A 32 15.48 -2.72 18.65
CA PHE A 32 14.28 -3.29 18.04
C PHE A 32 14.40 -4.82 17.90
N PRO A 33 13.28 -5.57 17.92
CA PRO A 33 13.26 -6.99 17.56
C PRO A 33 13.83 -7.21 16.16
N SER A 34 14.24 -8.44 15.83
CA SER A 34 14.73 -8.81 14.49
C SER A 34 13.58 -9.13 13.53
N SER A 35 13.78 -8.81 12.24
CA SER A 35 13.05 -9.40 11.11
C SER A 35 13.73 -10.66 10.62
N ARG A 36 13.02 -11.43 9.80
CA ARG A 36 13.57 -12.62 9.14
C ARG A 36 13.19 -12.68 7.66
N MET A 37 14.19 -12.91 6.80
CA MET A 37 14.00 -13.29 5.40
C MET A 37 14.28 -14.78 5.24
N GLU A 38 13.28 -15.54 4.80
CA GLU A 38 13.39 -16.98 4.54
C GLU A 38 14.18 -17.25 3.26
N ALA A 39 14.66 -18.48 3.10
CA ALA A 39 15.43 -18.96 1.95
C ALA A 39 14.81 -18.67 0.58
N ASP A 40 13.48 -18.58 0.50
CA ASP A 40 12.74 -18.29 -0.73
C ASP A 40 12.54 -16.79 -0.99
N GLY A 41 13.21 -15.92 -0.21
CA GLY A 41 13.14 -14.46 -0.32
C GLY A 41 11.95 -13.83 0.38
N ARG A 42 11.15 -14.62 1.11
CA ARG A 42 9.97 -14.13 1.84
C ARG A 42 10.38 -13.44 3.13
N LEU A 43 9.87 -12.23 3.33
CA LEU A 43 9.96 -11.56 4.62
C LEU A 43 8.86 -12.09 5.54
N VAL A 44 9.22 -12.54 6.74
CA VAL A 44 8.30 -13.15 7.71
C VAL A 44 8.31 -12.35 9.01
N GLU A 45 7.12 -11.98 9.44
CA GLU A 45 6.87 -11.10 10.58
C GLU A 45 5.73 -11.63 11.46
N ASP A 46 5.47 -10.98 12.59
CA ASP A 46 4.41 -11.36 13.53
C ASP A 46 2.98 -11.21 12.97
N TRP A 47 2.81 -10.41 11.91
CA TRP A 47 1.54 -10.23 11.20
C TRP A 47 1.34 -11.20 10.03
N GLY A 48 2.37 -11.97 9.65
CA GLY A 48 2.31 -12.85 8.48
C GLY A 48 3.58 -12.80 7.64
N SER A 49 3.43 -12.83 6.31
CA SER A 49 4.56 -12.86 5.40
C SER A 49 4.30 -12.09 4.11
N LEU A 50 5.39 -11.60 3.50
CA LEU A 50 5.39 -10.92 2.22
C LEU A 50 6.46 -11.55 1.33
N LYS A 51 6.06 -11.99 0.13
CA LYS A 51 6.94 -12.55 -0.88
C LYS A 51 6.91 -11.71 -2.15
N LEU A 52 8.09 -11.47 -2.70
CA LEU A 52 8.25 -10.88 -4.02
C LEU A 52 8.11 -11.96 -5.10
N VAL A 53 7.29 -11.69 -6.11
CA VAL A 53 7.23 -12.49 -7.34
C VAL A 53 7.51 -11.58 -8.53
N VAL A 54 8.48 -11.95 -9.35
CA VAL A 54 8.78 -11.24 -10.61
C VAL A 54 8.38 -12.13 -11.77
N GLU A 55 7.47 -11.65 -12.60
CA GLU A 55 6.92 -12.33 -13.75
C GLU A 55 7.40 -11.65 -15.03
N GLY A 56 7.80 -12.45 -16.04
CA GLY A 56 8.19 -11.96 -17.35
C GLY A 56 9.33 -12.74 -17.99
N GLU A 57 9.59 -12.47 -19.26
CA GLU A 57 10.65 -13.15 -20.00
C GLU A 57 12.03 -12.77 -19.47
N GLY A 58 12.88 -13.77 -19.24
CA GLY A 58 14.28 -13.59 -18.83
C GLY A 58 14.52 -13.63 -17.33
N VAL A 59 13.46 -13.79 -16.52
CA VAL A 59 13.56 -14.01 -15.08
C VAL A 59 13.76 -15.50 -14.79
N ASN A 60 14.77 -15.84 -14.01
CA ASN A 60 14.99 -17.20 -13.50
C ASN A 60 15.20 -17.14 -11.98
N VAL A 61 14.33 -17.80 -11.23
CA VAL A 61 14.33 -17.85 -9.75
C VAL A 61 14.72 -19.21 -9.17
N GLU A 62 15.05 -20.20 -10.00
CA GLU A 62 15.37 -21.57 -9.54
C GLU A 62 16.66 -21.61 -8.71
N GLU A 63 17.63 -20.75 -9.03
CA GLU A 63 18.93 -20.65 -8.34
C GLU A 63 19.00 -19.43 -7.40
N ALA A 64 17.85 -19.04 -6.83
CA ALA A 64 17.83 -17.90 -5.93
C ALA A 64 18.52 -18.21 -4.59
N THR A 65 19.19 -17.20 -4.02
CA THR A 65 19.89 -17.31 -2.73
C THR A 65 19.51 -16.17 -1.81
N VAL A 66 19.59 -16.44 -0.50
CA VAL A 66 19.46 -15.43 0.56
C VAL A 66 20.76 -15.37 1.33
N GLN A 67 21.21 -14.16 1.62
CA GLN A 67 22.45 -13.92 2.36
C GLN A 67 22.34 -12.69 3.25
N ALA A 68 23.05 -12.74 4.38
CA ALA A 68 23.28 -11.57 5.21
C ALA A 68 24.26 -10.64 4.49
N VAL A 69 23.88 -9.37 4.35
CA VAL A 69 24.73 -8.33 3.74
C VAL A 69 24.84 -7.13 4.67
N ARG A 70 25.83 -6.28 4.40
CA ARG A 70 25.96 -4.97 5.06
C ARG A 70 25.92 -3.88 4.01
N LEU A 71 24.90 -3.04 4.07
CA LEU A 71 24.80 -1.89 3.17
C LEU A 71 25.82 -0.84 3.59
N GLU A 72 26.69 -0.47 2.64
CA GLU A 72 27.89 0.35 2.87
C GLU A 72 28.72 -0.13 4.06
N GLU A 73 28.82 -1.45 4.25
CA GLU A 73 29.55 -2.09 5.36
C GLU A 73 29.02 -1.77 6.78
N ILE A 74 27.94 -1.01 6.89
CA ILE A 74 27.44 -0.46 8.16
C ILE A 74 26.11 -1.08 8.55
N VAL A 75 25.10 -1.01 7.67
CA VAL A 75 23.71 -1.36 8.01
C VAL A 75 23.45 -2.84 7.73
N PRO A 76 23.18 -3.68 8.75
CA PRO A 76 22.81 -5.08 8.53
C PRO A 76 21.51 -5.20 7.75
N ALA A 77 21.51 -6.10 6.77
CA ALA A 77 20.39 -6.34 5.88
C ALA A 77 20.34 -7.81 5.45
N ALA A 78 19.18 -8.24 4.96
CA ALA A 78 19.04 -9.50 4.23
C ALA A 78 18.89 -9.18 2.74
N ALA A 79 19.61 -9.91 1.88
CA ALA A 79 19.48 -9.81 0.44
C ALA A 79 19.09 -11.16 -0.15
N TRP A 80 17.95 -11.19 -0.85
CA TRP A 80 17.57 -12.26 -1.75
C TRP A 80 17.99 -11.88 -3.17
N SER A 81 18.66 -12.78 -3.88
CA SER A 81 19.07 -12.55 -5.27
C SER A 81 18.73 -13.75 -6.14
N ALA A 82 18.28 -13.48 -7.34
CA ALA A 82 17.98 -14.47 -8.37
C ALA A 82 18.55 -13.98 -9.72
N GLY A 83 19.16 -14.89 -10.49
CA GLY A 83 19.44 -14.61 -11.90
C GLY A 83 20.81 -15.04 -12.42
N PRO A 84 20.93 -16.28 -12.93
CA PRO A 84 21.79 -16.56 -14.07
C PRO A 84 21.16 -16.12 -15.41
N GLY A 85 19.92 -15.61 -15.42
CA GLY A 85 19.17 -15.23 -16.61
C GLY A 85 19.39 -13.79 -17.12
N PRO A 86 18.73 -13.40 -18.23
CA PRO A 86 18.77 -12.04 -18.80
C PRO A 86 18.28 -10.91 -17.89
N VAL A 87 17.58 -11.24 -16.80
CA VAL A 87 17.16 -10.30 -15.76
C VAL A 87 17.71 -10.78 -14.43
N GLN A 88 18.51 -9.93 -13.80
CA GLN A 88 18.94 -10.11 -12.42
C GLN A 88 17.96 -9.40 -11.50
N VAL A 89 17.57 -10.08 -10.43
CA VAL A 89 16.67 -9.56 -9.41
C VAL A 89 17.39 -9.60 -8.07
N THR A 90 17.39 -8.48 -7.37
CA THR A 90 17.87 -8.40 -5.99
C THR A 90 16.83 -7.70 -5.13
N ALA A 91 16.31 -8.42 -4.12
CA ALA A 91 15.48 -7.83 -3.07
C ALA A 91 16.33 -7.66 -1.81
N THR A 92 16.36 -6.47 -1.24
CA THR A 92 17.15 -6.16 -0.03
C THR A 92 16.25 -5.55 1.03
N ALA A 93 16.26 -6.14 2.22
CA ALA A 93 15.51 -5.68 3.38
C ALA A 93 16.44 -5.25 4.51
N TYR A 94 16.21 -4.08 5.08
CA TYR A 94 16.90 -3.59 6.27
C TYR A 94 15.93 -2.83 7.18
N ARG A 95 16.29 -2.65 8.46
CA ARG A 95 15.48 -1.92 9.42
C ARG A 95 15.91 -0.47 9.56
N ALA A 96 14.98 0.46 9.34
CA ALA A 96 15.11 1.86 9.69
C ALA A 96 14.58 2.15 11.12
N PRO A 97 15.27 2.96 11.93
CA PRO A 97 14.96 3.18 13.34
C PRO A 97 13.88 4.26 13.55
N VAL A 98 12.67 4.04 13.00
CA VAL A 98 11.53 4.95 13.15
C VAL A 98 10.77 4.69 14.45
N PHE A 99 10.63 5.67 15.33
CA PHE A 99 9.86 5.50 16.58
C PHE A 99 8.36 5.24 16.29
N PRO A 100 7.68 4.33 17.01
CA PRO A 100 8.14 3.61 18.21
C PRO A 100 8.78 2.24 17.98
N ALA A 101 8.62 1.61 16.81
CA ALA A 101 8.93 0.19 16.63
C ALA A 101 9.97 -0.11 15.52
N GLY A 102 10.38 0.90 14.77
CA GLY A 102 11.13 0.75 13.54
C GLY A 102 10.20 0.65 12.32
N MET A 103 10.82 0.53 11.16
CA MET A 103 10.14 0.24 9.90
C MET A 103 11.12 -0.48 8.98
N ASP A 104 10.70 -1.57 8.37
CA ASP A 104 11.56 -2.25 7.41
C ASP A 104 11.41 -1.60 6.04
N VAL A 105 12.53 -1.49 5.34
CA VAL A 105 12.57 -1.00 3.98
C VAL A 105 12.96 -2.17 3.09
N LEU A 106 12.04 -2.58 2.24
CA LEU A 106 12.26 -3.57 1.21
C LEU A 106 12.49 -2.86 -0.12
N THR A 107 13.68 -3.00 -0.66
CA THR A 107 14.04 -2.51 -2.00
C THR A 107 14.14 -3.67 -2.97
N VAL A 108 13.74 -3.46 -4.21
CA VAL A 108 13.80 -4.45 -5.27
C VAL A 108 14.46 -3.82 -6.48
N LYS A 109 15.62 -4.34 -6.85
CA LYS A 109 16.39 -3.91 -8.00
C LYS A 109 16.30 -4.97 -9.11
N LEU A 110 15.87 -4.52 -10.28
CA LEU A 110 15.81 -5.29 -11.52
C LEU A 110 16.89 -4.76 -12.45
N VAL A 111 17.72 -5.64 -13.02
CA VAL A 111 18.79 -5.27 -13.95
C VAL A 111 18.70 -6.15 -15.19
N GLU A 112 18.62 -5.52 -16.37
CA GLU A 112 18.65 -6.21 -17.66
C GLU A 112 20.10 -6.40 -18.11
N THR A 113 20.46 -7.60 -18.55
CA THR A 113 21.86 -7.94 -18.86
C THR A 113 22.06 -8.47 -20.29
N SER A 114 20.99 -8.62 -21.08
CA SER A 114 21.05 -9.18 -22.44
C SER A 114 20.99 -8.13 -23.56
N GLY A 115 20.84 -6.85 -23.22
CA GLY A 115 20.77 -5.75 -24.17
C GLY A 115 19.44 -5.65 -24.89
N ARG A 116 18.34 -6.08 -24.27
CA ARG A 116 16.98 -6.00 -24.83
C ARG A 116 16.03 -5.27 -23.89
N ASP A 117 15.13 -4.47 -24.45
CA ASP A 117 14.01 -3.93 -23.68
C ASP A 117 13.11 -5.07 -23.21
N ARG A 118 12.68 -5.00 -21.95
CA ARG A 118 11.82 -6.00 -21.31
C ARG A 118 10.63 -5.36 -20.63
N ARG A 119 9.53 -6.10 -20.62
CA ARG A 119 8.34 -5.80 -19.84
C ARG A 119 8.16 -6.89 -18.81
N LEU A 120 8.19 -6.49 -17.54
CA LEU A 120 8.08 -7.36 -16.39
C LEU A 120 6.87 -6.93 -15.56
N ALA A 121 6.42 -7.80 -14.67
CA ALA A 121 5.50 -7.45 -13.62
C ALA A 121 6.06 -7.92 -12.28
N LEU A 122 6.14 -6.99 -11.34
CA LEU A 122 6.46 -7.30 -9.95
C LEU A 122 5.15 -7.44 -9.18
N ARG A 123 4.98 -8.54 -8.46
CA ARG A 123 3.80 -8.82 -7.62
C ARG A 123 4.23 -9.04 -6.18
N LEU A 124 3.46 -8.50 -5.25
CA LEU A 124 3.61 -8.77 -3.82
C LEU A 124 2.56 -9.79 -3.40
N GLU A 125 3.00 -10.97 -2.97
CA GLU A 125 2.16 -11.98 -2.35
C GLU A 125 2.21 -11.80 -0.83
N ILE A 126 1.05 -11.57 -0.20
CA ILE A 126 0.96 -11.31 1.23
C ILE A 126 0.03 -12.36 1.85
N ASP A 127 0.49 -13.01 2.91
CA ASP A 127 -0.25 -14.03 3.65
C ASP A 127 -0.27 -13.67 5.15
N PRO A 128 -1.46 -13.52 5.78
CA PRO A 128 -2.79 -13.69 5.20
C PRO A 128 -3.14 -12.59 4.19
N PRO A 129 -4.12 -12.83 3.27
CA PRO A 129 -4.52 -11.85 2.27
C PRO A 129 -4.92 -10.50 2.89
N PRO A 130 -4.32 -9.39 2.45
CA PRO A 130 -4.56 -8.09 3.05
C PRO A 130 -5.77 -7.39 2.43
N ARG A 131 -6.30 -6.40 3.14
CA ARG A 131 -7.11 -5.33 2.54
C ARG A 131 -6.18 -4.31 1.91
N VAL A 132 -6.35 -4.05 0.62
CA VAL A 132 -5.42 -3.21 -0.16
C VAL A 132 -6.08 -1.88 -0.53
N GLY A 133 -5.40 -0.78 -0.20
CA GLY A 133 -5.65 0.56 -0.73
C GLY A 133 -4.54 1.00 -1.70
N LEU A 134 -4.64 2.23 -2.20
CA LEU A 134 -3.67 2.77 -3.17
C LEU A 134 -2.24 2.85 -2.60
N SER A 135 -2.13 3.27 -1.34
CA SER A 135 -0.84 3.56 -0.70
C SER A 135 -0.47 2.59 0.42
N THR A 136 -1.39 1.71 0.82
CA THR A 136 -1.19 0.81 1.97
C THR A 136 -1.89 -0.53 1.81
N ALA A 137 -1.41 -1.54 2.53
CA ALA A 137 -2.11 -2.81 2.73
C ALA A 137 -2.24 -3.12 4.24
N GLN A 138 -3.34 -3.74 4.63
CA GLN A 138 -3.68 -4.02 6.02
C GLN A 138 -4.04 -5.49 6.28
N VAL A 139 -3.57 -6.03 7.40
CA VAL A 139 -3.98 -7.32 7.98
C VAL A 139 -4.49 -7.03 9.39
N ASP A 140 -5.67 -7.52 9.76
CA ASP A 140 -6.25 -7.36 11.11
C ASP A 140 -6.22 -5.91 11.66
N GLN A 141 -6.52 -4.93 10.79
CA GLN A 141 -6.50 -3.47 11.09
C GLN A 141 -5.09 -2.86 11.30
N ARG A 142 -4.04 -3.66 11.21
CA ARG A 142 -2.65 -3.20 11.21
C ARG A 142 -2.23 -2.85 9.79
N THR A 143 -1.65 -1.68 9.59
CA THR A 143 -1.00 -1.34 8.31
C THR A 143 0.35 -2.06 8.26
N ILE A 144 0.46 -3.04 7.35
CA ILE A 144 1.63 -3.91 7.23
C ILE A 144 2.53 -3.54 6.05
N LEU A 145 1.98 -2.85 5.05
CA LEU A 145 2.71 -2.38 3.88
C LEU A 145 2.31 -0.94 3.57
N ALA A 146 3.29 -0.12 3.20
CA ALA A 146 3.12 1.18 2.61
C ALA A 146 3.91 1.26 1.30
N ILE A 147 3.29 1.85 0.28
CA ILE A 147 3.81 1.95 -1.08
C ILE A 147 4.20 3.41 -1.31
N PRO A 148 5.50 3.76 -1.33
CA PRO A 148 5.96 5.14 -1.59
C PRO A 148 5.39 5.70 -2.89
N LEU A 149 5.25 7.03 -2.98
CA LEU A 149 4.60 7.70 -4.11
C LEU A 149 5.24 7.33 -5.45
N GLU A 150 6.56 7.23 -5.51
CA GLU A 150 7.32 6.86 -6.71
C GLU A 150 6.99 5.44 -7.19
N THR A 151 6.68 4.54 -6.26
CA THR A 151 6.26 3.16 -6.56
C THR A 151 4.78 3.12 -6.94
N GLN A 152 3.94 3.99 -6.35
CA GLN A 152 2.51 4.07 -6.68
C GLN A 152 2.27 4.48 -8.14
N GLU A 153 3.17 5.27 -8.75
CA GLU A 153 3.08 5.68 -10.16
C GLU A 153 3.06 4.50 -11.14
N LEU A 154 3.55 3.33 -10.71
CA LEU A 154 3.54 2.11 -11.52
C LEU A 154 2.22 1.34 -11.42
N LEU A 155 1.35 1.65 -10.44
CA LEU A 155 0.11 0.90 -10.25
C LEU A 155 -0.87 1.16 -11.38
N GLU A 156 -1.52 0.10 -11.84
CA GLU A 156 -2.62 0.20 -12.80
C GLU A 156 -3.89 0.66 -12.08
N LEU A 157 -4.33 1.87 -12.41
CA LEU A 157 -5.50 2.50 -11.80
C LEU A 157 -6.69 2.50 -12.77
N ARG A 158 -7.88 2.35 -12.21
CA ARG A 158 -9.15 2.64 -12.88
C ARG A 158 -9.33 4.15 -13.00
N ASP A 159 -10.18 4.59 -13.92
CA ASP A 159 -10.49 6.02 -14.09
C ASP A 159 -11.08 6.66 -12.82
N TRP A 160 -11.65 5.88 -11.91
CA TRP A 160 -12.07 6.36 -10.61
C TRP A 160 -12.21 5.22 -9.61
N GLY A 161 -12.21 5.54 -8.32
CA GLY A 161 -12.46 4.57 -7.26
C GLY A 161 -12.00 5.07 -5.89
N TYR A 162 -12.30 4.30 -4.85
CA TYR A 162 -11.80 4.59 -3.50
C TYR A 162 -10.31 4.28 -3.39
N THR A 163 -9.57 5.14 -2.70
CA THR A 163 -8.11 5.01 -2.50
C THR A 163 -7.75 4.37 -1.17
N ILE A 164 -8.68 4.34 -0.22
CA ILE A 164 -8.52 3.74 1.11
C ILE A 164 -9.68 2.76 1.31
N ASP A 165 -9.37 1.52 1.67
CA ASP A 165 -10.38 0.49 1.90
C ASP A 165 -11.10 0.72 3.25
N THR A 166 -12.12 1.57 3.20
CA THR A 166 -13.03 1.90 4.32
C THR A 166 -14.29 1.03 4.27
N THR A 167 -14.97 0.84 5.41
CA THR A 167 -16.06 -0.15 5.52
C THR A 167 -17.30 0.26 4.71
N PRO A 168 -17.74 -0.53 3.72
CA PRO A 168 -19.02 -0.31 3.05
C PRO A 168 -20.17 -0.77 3.96
N LEU A 169 -21.22 0.05 4.08
CA LEU A 169 -22.42 -0.23 4.86
C LEU A 169 -23.66 0.08 4.00
N PRO A 170 -24.08 -0.86 3.13
CA PRO A 170 -25.27 -0.67 2.32
C PRO A 170 -26.53 -0.58 3.18
N SER A 171 -27.50 0.25 2.78
CA SER A 171 -28.77 0.49 3.48
C SER A 171 -28.63 0.97 4.94
N TRP A 172 -27.47 1.50 5.33
CA TRP A 172 -27.24 2.01 6.67
C TRP A 172 -28.02 3.30 6.93
N ALA A 173 -28.03 4.20 5.96
CA ALA A 173 -28.75 5.47 6.05
C ALA A 173 -30.23 5.26 5.72
N LYS A 174 -31.08 6.07 6.35
CA LYS A 174 -32.53 6.05 6.20
C LYS A 174 -33.00 7.41 5.68
N PRO A 175 -32.71 7.74 4.41
CA PRO A 175 -33.05 9.06 3.90
C PRO A 175 -34.57 9.26 3.84
N GLU A 176 -35.02 10.44 4.25
CA GLU A 176 -36.41 10.87 4.18
C GLU A 176 -36.64 11.77 2.96
N GLY A 177 -37.84 11.66 2.38
CA GLY A 177 -38.25 12.43 1.20
C GLY A 177 -37.70 11.88 -0.12
N ALA A 178 -38.04 12.57 -1.21
CA ALA A 178 -37.59 12.20 -2.55
C ALA A 178 -36.11 12.55 -2.74
N CYS A 179 -35.26 11.53 -2.89
CA CYS A 179 -33.82 11.66 -3.08
C CYS A 179 -33.26 10.52 -3.96
N ASP A 180 -31.98 10.63 -4.31
CA ASP A 180 -31.25 9.55 -4.98
C ASP A 180 -31.13 8.31 -4.06
N PRO A 181 -31.37 7.08 -4.57
CA PRO A 181 -31.26 5.87 -3.75
C PRO A 181 -29.88 5.63 -3.11
N ALA A 182 -28.80 6.14 -3.70
CA ALA A 182 -27.45 6.00 -3.14
C ALA A 182 -27.30 6.68 -1.77
N PHE A 183 -28.19 7.61 -1.40
CA PHE A 183 -28.21 8.17 -0.04
C PHE A 183 -28.45 7.12 1.05
N ALA A 184 -28.99 5.94 0.73
CA ALA A 184 -29.17 4.86 1.70
C ALA A 184 -27.86 4.13 2.05
N ASN A 185 -26.85 4.21 1.18
CA ASN A 185 -25.57 3.53 1.36
C ASN A 185 -24.53 4.49 1.93
N ILE A 186 -23.52 3.94 2.61
CA ILE A 186 -22.32 4.71 2.97
C ILE A 186 -21.06 3.87 2.85
N ARG A 187 -19.92 4.55 2.75
CA ARG A 187 -18.69 4.08 3.40
C ARG A 187 -18.53 4.78 4.74
N ALA A 188 -17.99 4.04 5.70
CA ALA A 188 -17.64 4.54 7.03
C ALA A 188 -16.15 4.38 7.28
N GLY A 189 -15.51 5.48 7.67
CA GLY A 189 -14.11 5.54 8.08
C GLY A 189 -13.90 5.08 9.52
N MET A 190 -14.10 3.79 9.79
CA MET A 190 -14.05 3.25 11.15
C MET A 190 -12.73 3.58 11.86
N GLY A 191 -12.79 4.03 13.11
CA GLY A 191 -11.62 4.34 13.92
C GLY A 191 -10.92 5.66 13.57
N GLY A 192 -11.56 6.55 12.77
CA GLY A 192 -10.94 7.80 12.35
C GLY A 192 -10.26 7.76 11.00
N ILE A 193 -10.36 6.65 10.27
CA ILE A 193 -9.75 6.48 8.95
C ILE A 193 -10.47 7.41 7.95
N PRO A 194 -9.77 8.26 7.20
CA PRO A 194 -10.39 9.07 6.15
C PRO A 194 -11.01 8.22 5.04
N ILE A 195 -12.11 8.70 4.46
CA ILE A 195 -12.65 8.15 3.20
C ILE A 195 -11.99 8.91 2.05
N GLY A 196 -11.37 8.19 1.11
CA GLY A 196 -10.64 8.79 -0.02
C GLY A 196 -11.11 8.27 -1.37
N TYR A 197 -11.22 9.15 -2.36
CA TYR A 197 -11.53 8.83 -3.76
C TYR A 197 -10.64 9.62 -4.72
N ARG A 198 -10.42 9.06 -5.92
CA ARG A 198 -9.80 9.75 -7.04
C ARG A 198 -10.66 9.62 -8.30
N PHE A 199 -10.60 10.64 -9.14
CA PHE A 199 -11.31 10.72 -10.42
C PHE A 199 -10.36 11.23 -11.51
N ARG A 200 -10.24 10.49 -12.62
CA ARG A 200 -9.42 10.85 -13.76
C ARG A 200 -10.04 12.04 -14.46
N VAL A 201 -9.23 13.05 -14.72
CA VAL A 201 -9.61 14.26 -15.44
C VAL A 201 -8.51 14.64 -16.42
N ALA A 202 -8.80 15.58 -17.33
CA ALA A 202 -7.73 16.17 -18.12
C ALA A 202 -6.76 16.93 -17.19
N PRO A 203 -5.44 16.82 -17.39
CA PRO A 203 -4.47 17.55 -16.57
C PRO A 203 -4.78 19.03 -16.50
N ARG A 204 -4.67 19.63 -15.31
CA ARG A 204 -4.94 21.07 -15.05
C ARG A 204 -6.38 21.51 -15.32
N SER A 205 -7.32 20.58 -15.50
CA SER A 205 -8.72 20.91 -15.76
C SER A 205 -9.51 21.20 -14.49
N GLN A 206 -10.73 21.72 -14.66
CA GLN A 206 -11.67 22.00 -13.59
C GLN A 206 -12.85 21.02 -13.63
N ALA A 207 -13.42 20.73 -12.46
CA ALA A 207 -14.60 19.90 -12.31
C ALA A 207 -15.53 20.46 -11.22
N ASN A 208 -16.82 20.16 -11.32
CA ASN A 208 -17.77 20.42 -10.25
C ASN A 208 -18.06 19.10 -9.52
N VAL A 209 -17.52 18.96 -8.31
CA VAL A 209 -17.69 17.76 -7.49
C VAL A 209 -18.80 18.02 -6.48
N VAL A 210 -19.81 17.14 -6.46
CA VAL A 210 -20.91 17.17 -5.50
C VAL A 210 -20.79 15.98 -4.56
N LEU A 211 -20.73 16.23 -3.25
CA LEU A 211 -20.70 15.21 -2.22
C LEU A 211 -22.07 15.15 -1.54
N GLY A 212 -22.70 13.99 -1.52
CA GLY A 212 -23.95 13.75 -0.82
C GLY A 212 -23.75 13.05 0.52
N ILE A 213 -24.40 13.57 1.55
CA ILE A 213 -24.32 13.09 2.94
C ILE A 213 -25.73 12.96 3.52
N CYS A 214 -26.00 11.86 4.23
CA CYS A 214 -27.23 11.66 5.00
C CYS A 214 -26.91 10.98 6.34
N GLU A 215 -26.91 11.76 7.43
CA GLU A 215 -26.68 11.25 8.78
C GLU A 215 -27.96 10.61 9.34
N SER A 216 -27.87 9.35 9.77
CA SER A 216 -29.02 8.56 10.24
C SER A 216 -28.85 7.94 11.62
N HIS A 217 -27.65 8.01 12.18
CA HIS A 217 -27.32 7.46 13.49
C HIS A 217 -27.48 8.49 14.59
N TRP A 218 -26.85 9.65 14.44
CA TRP A 218 -26.94 10.73 15.42
C TRP A 218 -28.19 11.58 15.20
N ASP A 219 -28.71 12.17 16.27
CA ASP A 219 -29.87 13.07 16.29
C ASP A 219 -29.55 14.46 16.87
N ARG A 220 -28.30 14.69 17.24
CA ARG A 220 -27.82 15.95 17.81
C ARG A 220 -26.63 16.49 17.02
N PRO A 221 -26.54 17.83 16.86
CA PRO A 221 -25.34 18.46 16.33
C PRO A 221 -24.07 18.10 17.12
N GLN A 222 -22.93 18.32 16.48
CA GLN A 222 -21.56 18.19 16.94
C GLN A 222 -21.13 16.76 17.28
N ALA A 223 -22.00 15.75 17.08
CA ALA A 223 -21.65 14.35 17.30
C ALA A 223 -20.62 13.85 16.29
N ARG A 224 -20.84 14.14 15.00
CA ARG A 224 -19.99 13.70 13.88
C ARG A 224 -19.86 14.80 12.80
N PRO A 225 -19.24 15.94 13.11
CA PRO A 225 -18.89 16.90 12.08
C PRO A 225 -17.77 16.32 11.18
N LEU A 226 -17.81 16.68 9.90
CA LEU A 226 -16.96 16.18 8.84
C LEU A 226 -16.14 17.32 8.24
N LEU A 227 -14.86 17.05 7.97
CA LEU A 227 -14.01 17.90 7.14
C LEU A 227 -13.96 17.32 5.73
N CYS A 228 -14.64 17.96 4.79
CA CYS A 228 -14.68 17.58 3.39
C CYS A 228 -13.62 18.35 2.60
N GLN A 229 -12.74 17.64 1.91
CA GLN A 229 -11.67 18.19 1.09
C GLN A 229 -11.81 17.67 -0.34
N VAL A 230 -11.73 18.58 -1.29
CA VAL A 230 -11.71 18.28 -2.73
C VAL A 230 -10.59 19.11 -3.34
N GLU A 231 -9.77 18.48 -4.18
CA GLU A 231 -8.61 19.13 -4.77
C GLU A 231 -8.95 20.45 -5.49
N GLY A 232 -8.12 21.48 -5.27
CA GLY A 232 -8.30 22.80 -5.84
C GLY A 232 -9.43 23.63 -5.20
N ALA A 233 -10.28 23.03 -4.36
CA ALA A 233 -11.37 23.72 -3.69
C ALA A 233 -11.03 24.06 -2.22
N ARG A 234 -11.71 25.07 -1.68
CA ARG A 234 -11.64 25.37 -0.24
C ARG A 234 -12.24 24.21 0.56
N PRO A 235 -11.55 23.68 1.59
CA PRO A 235 -12.13 22.69 2.49
C PRO A 235 -13.43 23.19 3.14
N MET A 236 -14.42 22.30 3.28
CA MET A 236 -15.67 22.61 3.97
C MET A 236 -15.81 21.76 5.23
N LEU A 237 -16.02 22.44 6.36
CA LEU A 237 -16.47 21.84 7.60
C LEU A 237 -18.01 21.74 7.54
N VAL A 238 -18.56 20.56 7.81
CA VAL A 238 -20.01 20.36 7.83
C VAL A 238 -20.41 19.51 9.01
N ASP A 239 -21.44 19.94 9.72
CA ASP A 239 -22.21 19.08 10.61
C ASP A 239 -23.52 18.73 9.88
N PRO A 240 -23.71 17.46 9.48
CA PRO A 240 -24.92 17.08 8.74
C PRO A 240 -26.21 17.31 9.53
N ILE A 241 -26.19 17.11 10.86
CA ILE A 241 -27.37 17.29 11.71
C ILE A 241 -27.67 18.77 11.86
N GLU A 242 -26.67 19.61 12.11
CA GLU A 242 -26.88 21.06 12.19
C GLU A 242 -27.39 21.64 10.88
N ARG A 243 -26.86 21.14 9.75
CA ARG A 243 -27.13 21.72 8.44
C ARG A 243 -28.44 21.25 7.80
N TRP A 244 -28.79 19.98 7.95
CA TRP A 244 -29.94 19.38 7.27
C TRP A 244 -30.88 18.65 8.22
N GLY A 245 -30.37 18.17 9.35
CA GLY A 245 -31.13 17.35 10.29
C GLY A 245 -30.91 15.85 10.06
N ARG A 246 -31.39 15.05 11.01
CA ARG A 246 -31.31 13.59 10.94
C ARG A 246 -32.18 13.08 9.78
N HIS A 247 -31.68 12.07 9.08
CA HIS A 247 -32.35 11.44 7.95
C HIS A 247 -32.56 12.34 6.73
N GLN A 248 -32.02 13.56 6.73
CA GLN A 248 -32.21 14.49 5.61
C GLN A 248 -31.01 14.43 4.65
N PRO A 249 -31.23 14.07 3.38
CA PRO A 249 -30.19 14.11 2.35
C PRO A 249 -29.69 15.53 2.10
N GLY A 250 -28.39 15.73 2.24
CA GLY A 250 -27.70 16.97 1.98
C GLY A 250 -26.67 16.84 0.87
N VAL A 251 -26.41 17.94 0.14
CA VAL A 251 -25.36 17.98 -0.87
C VAL A 251 -24.44 19.20 -0.69
N LEU A 252 -23.17 18.99 -1.00
CA LEU A 252 -22.10 19.98 -0.97
C LEU A 252 -21.47 20.10 -2.36
N LEU A 253 -21.36 21.32 -2.89
CA LEU A 253 -20.71 21.58 -4.18
C LEU A 253 -19.30 22.13 -3.97
N PHE A 254 -18.34 21.57 -4.70
CA PHE A 254 -16.96 22.02 -4.77
C PHE A 254 -16.60 22.34 -6.22
N ALA A 255 -16.13 23.57 -6.45
CA ALA A 255 -15.44 23.93 -7.69
C ALA A 255 -14.00 23.42 -7.59
N ALA A 256 -13.77 22.22 -8.09
CA ALA A 256 -12.51 21.51 -8.01
C ALA A 256 -11.61 21.84 -9.20
N SER A 257 -10.31 21.65 -9.02
CA SER A 257 -9.34 21.71 -10.10
C SER A 257 -8.19 20.77 -9.82
N ASP A 258 -7.68 20.11 -10.87
CA ASP A 258 -6.42 19.39 -10.80
C ASP A 258 -5.30 20.43 -10.67
N SER A 259 -4.91 20.67 -9.43
CA SER A 259 -4.06 21.78 -9.04
C SER A 259 -2.59 21.48 -9.27
N ASN A 260 -2.23 20.19 -9.20
CA ASN A 260 -0.86 19.72 -9.35
C ASN A 260 -0.54 19.29 -10.80
N GLY A 261 -1.57 19.05 -11.63
CA GLY A 261 -1.45 18.66 -13.03
C GLY A 261 -1.27 17.16 -13.25
N ASP A 262 -1.56 16.31 -12.26
CA ASP A 262 -1.36 14.86 -12.33
C ASP A 262 -2.49 14.12 -13.07
N GLY A 263 -3.53 14.85 -13.50
CA GLY A 263 -4.68 14.29 -14.19
C GLY A 263 -5.69 13.63 -13.25
N TRP A 264 -5.66 13.94 -11.96
CA TRP A 264 -6.62 13.44 -10.97
C TRP A 264 -7.29 14.59 -10.21
N ILE A 265 -8.53 14.34 -9.77
CA ILE A 265 -9.15 15.09 -8.67
C ILE A 265 -9.20 14.18 -7.47
N THR A 266 -8.53 14.57 -6.39
CA THR A 266 -8.57 13.85 -5.11
C THR A 266 -9.70 14.39 -4.21
N VAL A 267 -10.47 13.47 -3.61
CA VAL A 267 -11.51 13.75 -2.61
C VAL A 267 -11.17 13.04 -1.31
N ALA A 268 -11.32 13.73 -0.18
CA ALA A 268 -11.15 13.15 1.16
C ALA A 268 -12.21 13.64 2.14
N ILE A 269 -12.82 12.72 2.88
CA ILE A 269 -13.69 13.02 4.04
C ILE A 269 -12.96 12.59 5.30
N LYS A 270 -12.73 13.55 6.20
CA LYS A 270 -11.96 13.34 7.44
C LYS A 270 -12.84 13.62 8.65
N PRO A 271 -12.60 12.91 9.78
CA PRO A 271 -13.17 13.34 11.04
C PRO A 271 -12.59 14.69 11.45
N VAL A 272 -13.41 15.50 12.11
CA VAL A 272 -12.93 16.73 12.73
C VAL A 272 -12.14 16.36 14.01
N PRO A 273 -10.94 16.94 14.22
CA PRO A 273 -10.19 16.71 15.45
C PRO A 273 -11.01 17.01 16.70
N GLY A 274 -11.04 16.08 17.66
CA GLY A 274 -11.79 16.22 18.91
C GLY A 274 -13.29 15.92 18.82
N ALA A 275 -13.82 15.56 17.65
CA ALA A 275 -15.21 15.13 17.52
C ALA A 275 -15.50 13.89 18.40
N PRO A 276 -16.67 13.81 19.07
CA PRO A 276 -17.06 12.65 19.88
C PRO A 276 -17.08 11.35 19.07
N ASP A 277 -17.64 11.40 17.87
CA ASP A 277 -17.57 10.31 16.90
C ASP A 277 -16.61 10.69 15.77
N ARG A 278 -15.59 9.87 15.60
CA ARG A 278 -14.52 10.05 14.62
C ARG A 278 -14.71 9.22 13.37
N ASN A 279 -15.84 8.56 13.16
CA ASN A 279 -16.06 7.74 11.97
C ASN A 279 -16.68 8.62 10.86
N PRO A 280 -15.90 9.18 9.90
CA PRO A 280 -16.50 9.93 8.80
C PRO A 280 -17.41 9.03 7.96
N ILE A 281 -18.43 9.63 7.35
CA ILE A 281 -19.37 8.95 6.45
C ILE A 281 -19.48 9.71 5.13
N LEU A 282 -19.77 8.97 4.05
CA LEU A 282 -20.09 9.54 2.74
C LEU A 282 -21.07 8.62 2.03
N ASN A 283 -22.11 9.18 1.40
CA ASN A 283 -23.18 8.39 0.79
C ASN A 283 -23.09 8.34 -0.74
N VAL A 284 -22.71 9.44 -1.40
CA VAL A 284 -22.76 9.52 -2.86
C VAL A 284 -21.84 10.63 -3.38
N ILE A 285 -21.28 10.44 -4.57
CA ILE A 285 -20.46 11.43 -5.25
C ILE A 285 -20.96 11.62 -6.68
N TRP A 286 -21.04 12.86 -7.14
CA TRP A 286 -21.16 13.20 -8.55
C TRP A 286 -20.01 14.09 -8.98
N VAL A 287 -19.50 13.86 -10.17
CA VAL A 287 -18.48 14.72 -10.80
C VAL A 287 -19.01 15.19 -12.13
N PHE A 288 -19.12 16.50 -12.31
CA PHE A 288 -19.52 17.14 -13.56
C PHE A 288 -18.33 17.89 -14.17
N ALA A 289 -18.38 18.12 -15.49
CA ALA A 289 -17.42 19.00 -16.15
C ALA A 289 -17.42 20.41 -15.51
N GLY A 290 -16.26 21.08 -15.49
CA GLY A 290 -16.07 22.36 -14.80
C GLY A 290 -16.94 23.51 -15.33
N ASP A 291 -17.32 23.46 -16.61
CA ASP A 291 -18.22 24.42 -17.26
C ASP A 291 -19.71 24.20 -16.93
N ARG A 292 -20.07 23.03 -16.37
CA ARG A 292 -21.43 22.70 -15.97
C ARG A 292 -21.69 23.09 -14.53
N ARG A 293 -22.67 23.96 -14.29
CA ARG A 293 -23.17 24.27 -12.95
C ARG A 293 -24.41 23.43 -12.63
N PRO A 294 -24.28 22.32 -11.88
CA PRO A 294 -25.41 21.44 -11.63
C PRO A 294 -26.44 22.08 -10.69
N ASN A 295 -27.73 21.85 -10.95
CA ASN A 295 -28.78 22.22 -9.99
C ASN A 295 -28.79 21.20 -8.85
N LEU A 296 -28.39 21.64 -7.65
CA LEU A 296 -28.18 20.75 -6.50
C LEU A 296 -29.43 20.01 -6.02
N GLN A 297 -30.62 20.60 -6.13
CA GLN A 297 -31.86 19.90 -5.77
C GLN A 297 -32.17 18.76 -6.75
N ARG A 298 -31.85 18.94 -8.03
CA ARG A 298 -32.00 17.89 -9.05
C ARG A 298 -30.93 16.81 -8.89
N VAL A 299 -29.69 17.18 -8.54
CA VAL A 299 -28.63 16.21 -8.18
C VAL A 299 -29.05 15.36 -6.98
N ALA A 300 -29.50 15.98 -5.90
CA ALA A 300 -29.91 15.26 -4.68
C ALA A 300 -31.08 14.29 -4.93
N LYS A 301 -31.87 14.49 -5.99
CA LYS A 301 -32.97 13.61 -6.43
C LYS A 301 -32.56 12.57 -7.48
N GLY A 302 -31.28 12.48 -7.83
CA GLY A 302 -30.76 11.57 -8.84
C GLY A 302 -31.10 11.95 -10.29
N GLN A 303 -31.72 13.12 -10.51
CA GLN A 303 -32.24 13.52 -11.83
C GLN A 303 -31.15 13.97 -12.81
N LEU A 304 -29.90 14.05 -12.35
CA LEU A 304 -28.75 14.48 -13.15
C LEU A 304 -27.64 13.40 -13.21
N ASN A 305 -27.92 12.16 -12.77
CA ASN A 305 -26.92 11.09 -12.71
C ASN A 305 -26.28 10.82 -14.07
N GLU A 306 -27.10 10.75 -15.12
CA GLU A 306 -26.64 10.50 -16.50
C GLU A 306 -25.84 11.67 -17.10
N GLN A 307 -25.87 12.84 -16.47
CA GLN A 307 -25.12 14.02 -16.92
C GLN A 307 -23.77 14.17 -16.21
N ALA A 308 -23.53 13.37 -15.17
CA ALA A 308 -22.27 13.35 -14.46
C ALA A 308 -21.24 12.54 -15.26
N LEU A 309 -19.99 12.98 -15.26
CA LEU A 309 -18.84 12.21 -15.75
C LEU A 309 -18.64 10.97 -14.89
N TYR A 310 -18.82 11.14 -13.58
CA TYR A 310 -18.79 10.06 -12.60
C TYR A 310 -19.98 10.20 -11.64
N TYR A 311 -20.66 9.08 -11.38
CA TYR A 311 -21.68 8.93 -10.35
C TYR A 311 -21.32 7.70 -9.51
N VAL A 312 -21.11 7.91 -8.22
CA VAL A 312 -20.65 6.87 -7.29
C VAL A 312 -21.70 6.64 -6.23
N ASP A 313 -22.23 5.42 -6.19
CA ASP A 313 -23.07 4.89 -5.11
C ASP A 313 -22.15 4.41 -3.98
N VAL A 314 -21.75 5.30 -3.07
CA VAL A 314 -20.64 5.05 -2.13
C VAL A 314 -21.03 3.96 -1.13
N GLY A 315 -20.23 2.89 -1.08
CA GLY A 315 -20.50 1.69 -0.30
C GLY A 315 -21.66 0.84 -0.82
N GLY A 316 -22.22 1.19 -1.97
CA GLY A 316 -23.28 0.46 -2.66
C GLY A 316 -22.77 -0.33 -3.88
N ALA A 317 -23.67 -0.61 -4.81
CA ALA A 317 -23.41 -1.54 -5.91
C ALA A 317 -22.54 -0.95 -7.04
N ARG A 318 -22.44 0.39 -7.10
CA ARG A 318 -21.61 1.12 -8.06
C ARG A 318 -20.42 1.78 -7.37
N ASP A 319 -19.84 1.10 -6.40
CA ASP A 319 -18.59 1.48 -5.78
C ASP A 319 -17.48 0.52 -6.20
N GLN A 320 -16.24 1.00 -6.28
CA GLN A 320 -15.12 0.17 -6.73
C GLN A 320 -13.77 0.70 -6.22
N PRO A 321 -12.77 -0.18 -5.98
CA PRO A 321 -11.43 0.25 -5.63
C PRO A 321 -10.80 1.01 -6.80
N ILE A 322 -9.90 1.95 -6.51
CA ILE A 322 -9.14 2.64 -7.56
C ILE A 322 -8.18 1.68 -8.29
N LEU A 323 -7.73 0.61 -7.62
CA LEU A 323 -6.84 -0.37 -8.22
C LEU A 323 -7.59 -1.21 -9.26
N ALA A 324 -6.96 -1.42 -10.42
CA ALA A 324 -7.54 -2.24 -11.49
C ALA A 324 -7.63 -3.73 -11.09
N GLY A 325 -6.61 -4.24 -10.40
CA GLY A 325 -6.52 -5.61 -9.89
C GLY A 325 -6.71 -5.73 -8.38
N GLN A 326 -6.92 -6.96 -7.91
CA GLN A 326 -6.92 -7.28 -6.48
C GLN A 326 -5.49 -7.51 -5.93
N ASP A 327 -4.55 -7.86 -6.82
CA ASP A 327 -3.16 -8.06 -6.47
C ASP A 327 -2.36 -6.76 -6.57
N LEU A 328 -1.39 -6.59 -5.67
CA LEU A 328 -0.38 -5.54 -5.76
C LEU A 328 0.61 -5.88 -6.88
N ARG A 329 0.24 -5.49 -8.10
CA ARG A 329 1.01 -5.71 -9.33
C ARG A 329 1.56 -4.37 -9.86
N PHE A 330 2.87 -4.35 -10.11
CA PHE A 330 3.62 -3.20 -10.60
C PHE A 330 4.21 -3.57 -11.97
N PRO A 331 3.59 -3.14 -13.10
CA PRO A 331 4.23 -3.22 -14.39
C PRO A 331 5.56 -2.45 -14.38
N VAL A 332 6.61 -3.08 -14.90
CA VAL A 332 7.95 -2.50 -15.02
C VAL A 332 8.40 -2.59 -16.46
N GLU A 333 8.63 -1.43 -17.07
CA GLU A 333 9.43 -1.36 -18.30
C GLU A 333 10.91 -1.24 -17.92
N LEU A 334 11.71 -2.15 -18.44
CA LEU A 334 13.13 -2.27 -18.17
C LEU A 334 13.90 -2.10 -19.49
N PRO A 335 14.57 -0.97 -19.73
CA PRO A 335 15.33 -0.75 -20.96
C PRO A 335 16.49 -1.75 -21.12
N ALA A 336 16.96 -1.94 -22.34
CA ALA A 336 18.17 -2.69 -22.66
C ALA A 336 19.37 -2.24 -21.81
N ASN A 337 20.01 -3.17 -21.09
CA ASN A 337 21.08 -2.88 -20.13
C ASN A 337 20.69 -1.89 -19.01
N GLY A 338 19.39 -1.66 -18.82
CA GLY A 338 18.84 -0.73 -17.86
C GLY A 338 18.64 -1.38 -16.49
N SER A 339 18.33 -0.53 -15.51
CA SER A 339 17.90 -0.99 -14.19
C SER A 339 16.71 -0.19 -13.70
N LYS A 340 15.89 -0.83 -12.86
CA LYS A 340 14.78 -0.19 -12.14
C LYS A 340 14.84 -0.62 -10.68
N GLU A 341 14.62 0.33 -9.79
CA GLU A 341 14.51 0.07 -8.36
C GLU A 341 13.12 0.50 -7.87
N LEU A 342 12.51 -0.35 -7.05
CA LEU A 342 11.25 -0.09 -6.37
C LEU A 342 11.49 -0.22 -4.86
N ALA A 343 10.79 0.58 -4.07
CA ALA A 343 10.87 0.52 -2.61
C ALA A 343 9.48 0.32 -2.01
N PHE A 344 9.46 -0.36 -0.86
CA PHE A 344 8.30 -0.64 -0.05
C PHE A 344 8.66 -0.47 1.43
N TYR A 345 7.70 0.00 2.22
CA TYR A 345 7.84 0.06 3.66
C TYR A 345 7.01 -1.05 4.30
N VAL A 346 7.65 -1.89 5.10
CA VAL A 346 7.03 -3.08 5.69
C VAL A 346 7.04 -2.95 7.21
N ALA A 347 5.95 -3.41 7.84
CA ALA A 347 5.83 -3.39 9.29
C ALA A 347 6.79 -4.42 9.89
N CYS A 348 7.63 -3.95 10.81
CA CYS A 348 8.47 -4.78 11.68
C CYS A 348 7.65 -5.42 12.81
N PRO A 349 8.21 -6.35 13.61
CA PRO A 349 7.49 -6.98 14.72
C PRO A 349 6.91 -5.96 15.71
N GLY A 350 5.63 -6.08 16.03
CA GLY A 350 4.90 -5.16 16.89
C GLY A 350 4.68 -3.73 16.34
N GLY A 351 5.19 -3.39 15.15
CA GLY A 351 5.07 -2.06 14.53
C GLY A 351 3.96 -1.95 13.48
N SER A 352 3.52 -0.73 13.14
CA SER A 352 2.69 -0.48 11.95
C SER A 352 3.40 0.54 11.08
N VAL A 353 3.28 0.41 9.76
CA VAL A 353 3.83 1.43 8.86
C VAL A 353 2.91 2.63 8.74
N VAL A 354 3.51 3.80 8.58
CA VAL A 354 2.79 5.05 8.38
C VAL A 354 2.47 5.20 6.90
N THR A 355 1.27 5.71 6.60
CA THR A 355 0.87 6.03 5.23
C THR A 355 1.87 7.03 4.62
N PRO A 356 2.36 6.82 3.38
CA PRO A 356 3.39 7.66 2.77
C PRO A 356 3.04 9.16 2.76
N GLU A 357 1.77 9.51 2.58
CA GLU A 357 1.31 10.90 2.54
C GLU A 357 1.32 11.59 3.92
N MET A 358 1.48 10.82 5.00
CA MET A 358 1.52 11.29 6.38
C MET A 358 2.94 11.35 6.96
N THR A 359 3.96 11.03 6.17
CA THR A 359 5.35 11.02 6.61
C THR A 359 6.25 11.78 5.66
N ALA A 360 7.32 12.39 6.19
CA ALA A 360 8.40 12.96 5.39
C ALA A 360 9.47 11.92 5.02
N TRP A 361 9.31 10.66 5.46
CA TRP A 361 10.25 9.58 5.21
C TRP A 361 10.23 9.14 3.75
N THR A 362 11.40 9.24 3.13
CA THR A 362 11.75 8.67 1.82
C THR A 362 12.68 7.46 2.01
N PRO A 363 12.84 6.57 1.00
CA PRO A 363 13.80 5.47 1.12
C PRO A 363 15.21 5.96 1.49
N GLN A 364 15.64 7.08 0.92
CA GLN A 364 16.96 7.67 1.16
C GLN A 364 17.11 8.19 2.61
N THR A 365 16.10 8.89 3.13
CA THR A 365 16.16 9.43 4.49
C THR A 365 16.05 8.32 5.55
N LEU A 366 15.30 7.26 5.27
CA LEU A 366 15.24 6.06 6.12
C LEU A 366 16.58 5.31 6.14
N TYR A 367 17.21 5.16 4.99
CA TYR A 367 18.54 4.57 4.90
C TYR A 367 19.58 5.39 5.67
N GLN A 368 19.58 6.71 5.49
CA GLN A 368 20.48 7.61 6.19
C GLN A 368 20.28 7.52 7.72
N ALA A 369 19.04 7.47 8.20
CA ALA A 369 18.74 7.27 9.61
C ALA A 369 19.26 5.92 10.14
N ALA A 370 19.11 4.83 9.37
CA ALA A 370 19.66 3.53 9.74
C ALA A 370 21.19 3.56 9.86
N LYS A 371 21.85 4.21 8.90
CA LYS A 371 23.31 4.39 8.88
C LYS A 371 23.79 5.17 10.09
N GLU A 372 23.17 6.31 10.40
CA GLU A 372 23.53 7.15 11.54
C GLU A 372 23.41 6.39 12.87
N VAL A 373 22.31 5.63 13.06
CA VAL A 373 22.13 4.83 14.27
C VAL A 373 23.20 3.75 14.38
N TRP A 374 23.49 3.01 13.31
CA TRP A 374 24.53 1.97 13.34
C TRP A 374 25.95 2.52 13.50
N GLN A 375 26.24 3.72 12.98
CA GLN A 375 27.52 4.40 13.19
C GLN A 375 27.69 4.88 14.64
N ALA A 376 26.62 5.38 15.25
CA ALA A 376 26.62 5.84 16.63
C ALA A 376 26.53 4.68 17.64
N TRP A 377 26.10 3.49 17.21
CA TRP A 377 25.89 2.36 18.10
C TRP A 377 27.23 1.75 18.55
N PRO A 378 27.53 1.70 19.85
CA PRO A 378 28.75 1.07 20.33
C PRO A 378 28.74 -0.42 19.96
N GLN A 379 29.77 -0.90 19.24
CA GLN A 379 29.92 -2.34 18.95
C GLN A 379 30.29 -3.19 20.19
N SER A 380 30.22 -2.62 21.39
CA SER A 380 30.64 -3.27 22.63
C SER A 380 29.52 -4.11 23.24
N THR A 381 29.30 -5.35 22.74
CA THR A 381 28.87 -6.52 23.54
C THR A 381 28.78 -7.82 22.70
N VAL A 382 29.91 -8.30 22.15
CA VAL A 382 30.07 -9.74 21.85
C VAL A 382 31.49 -10.19 22.23
N VAL A 383 31.85 -10.05 23.50
CA VAL A 383 32.83 -10.95 24.14
C VAL A 383 32.39 -11.15 25.59
N LYS A 384 31.60 -12.19 25.83
CA LYS A 384 31.80 -13.01 27.02
C LYS A 384 32.27 -14.37 26.52
N SER A 385 33.59 -14.48 26.41
CA SER A 385 34.28 -15.76 26.34
C SER A 385 33.80 -16.62 27.50
N ALA A 386 33.19 -17.76 27.16
CA ALA A 386 33.20 -18.91 28.03
C ALA A 386 34.67 -19.29 28.28
N GLY A 387 35.04 -19.43 29.55
CA GLY A 387 36.30 -20.03 29.98
C GLY A 387 37.48 -19.08 30.07
N ASP A 388 37.78 -18.61 31.28
CA ASP A 388 39.05 -18.97 31.91
C ASP A 388 39.02 -18.72 33.44
N ARG A 389 39.02 -19.85 34.16
CA ARG A 389 39.37 -20.13 35.57
C ARG A 389 38.49 -19.61 36.71
#